data_AF-A0A6I4NQY9-F1
#
_entry.id   AF-A0A6I4NQY9-F1
#
_cell.length_a   1.000
_cell.length_b   1.000
_cell.length_c   1.000
_cell.angle_alpha   90.00
_cell.angle_beta   90.00
_cell.angle_gamma   90.00
#
_symmetry.space_group_name_H-M   'P 1'
#
loop_
_entity.id
_entity.type
_entity.pdbx_description
1 polymer ?
#
loop_
_entity_poly.entity_id
_entity_poly.type
_entity_poly.pdbx_seq_one_letter_code
_entity_poly.pdbx_strand_id
1 'polypeptide(L)'
;MRLIKILKVIFLILLIVSCQKEKQIDKVIVVPKSIKDQNKENFKKSKYFDVDRIMEDKYNVKINGNEASYGELELYYRYNDSKKEEIIPYTLTMVEKHHKYRYASDAFSHLLEFYTDTPFSYDGTNASLITYLSNLKKVNSAQKDYLLYFLELGVKNRAYGCVNYLEILNREGIGMNKNIQRADSLRIILNELKKEYHTK
;
A
#
# COMPACT_ATOMS: atom_id res chain seq x y z
N MET A 1 -11.55 17.66 -59.32
CA MET A 1 -12.51 17.19 -58.28
C MET A 1 -12.70 15.67 -58.21
N ARG A 2 -12.72 14.91 -59.32
CA ARG A 2 -12.90 13.44 -59.28
C ARG A 2 -11.75 12.70 -58.55
N LEU A 3 -10.49 13.12 -58.75
CA LEU A 3 -9.33 12.53 -58.07
C LEU A 3 -9.37 12.65 -56.54
N ILE A 4 -9.83 13.81 -56.03
CA ILE A 4 -9.94 14.06 -54.58
C ILE A 4 -11.03 13.16 -53.96
N LYS A 5 -12.11 12.88 -54.70
CA LYS A 5 -13.15 11.93 -54.26
C LYS A 5 -12.60 10.50 -54.19
N ILE A 6 -11.78 10.09 -55.16
CA ILE A 6 -11.13 8.76 -55.18
C ILE A 6 -10.15 8.62 -54.00
N LEU A 7 -9.32 9.64 -53.73
CA LEU A 7 -8.40 9.66 -52.59
C LEU A 7 -9.12 9.56 -51.24
N LYS A 8 -10.28 10.23 -51.08
CA LYS A 8 -11.09 10.12 -49.86
C LYS A 8 -11.65 8.71 -49.65
N VAL A 9 -12.06 8.03 -50.72
CA VAL A 9 -12.56 6.65 -50.64
C VAL A 9 -11.44 5.67 -50.27
N ILE A 10 -10.25 5.83 -50.86
CA ILE A 10 -9.08 4.99 -50.53
C ILE A 10 -8.66 5.19 -49.06
N PHE A 11 -8.65 6.44 -48.58
CA PHE A 11 -8.33 6.73 -47.18
C PHE A 11 -9.36 6.15 -46.20
N LEU A 12 -10.65 6.14 -46.57
CA LEU A 12 -11.71 5.52 -45.77
C LEU A 12 -11.55 3.99 -45.70
N ILE A 13 -11.18 3.34 -46.80
CA ILE A 13 -10.93 1.89 -46.85
C ILE A 13 -9.71 1.53 -46.00
N LEU A 14 -8.63 2.31 -46.08
CA LEU A 14 -7.44 2.08 -45.25
C LEU A 14 -7.74 2.20 -43.74
N LEU A 15 -8.60 3.14 -43.34
CA LEU A 15 -9.06 3.27 -41.95
C LEU A 15 -9.90 2.06 -41.49
N ILE A 16 -10.74 1.50 -42.35
CA ILE A 16 -11.53 0.29 -42.03
C ILE A 16 -10.63 -0.93 -41.89
N VAL A 17 -9.61 -1.08 -42.76
CA VAL A 17 -8.65 -2.19 -42.72
C VAL A 17 -7.74 -2.09 -41.50
N SER A 18 -7.32 -0.89 -41.08
CA SER A 18 -6.54 -0.70 -39.83
C SER A 18 -7.36 -0.85 -38.54
N CYS A 19 -8.69 -0.83 -38.62
CA CYS A 19 -9.58 -1.12 -37.49
C CYS A 19 -9.96 -2.60 -37.36
N GLN A 20 -9.54 -3.47 -38.29
CA GLN A 20 -9.60 -4.92 -38.08
C GLN A 20 -8.37 -5.41 -37.32
N LYS A 21 -8.16 -4.86 -36.11
CA LYS A 21 -7.51 -5.63 -35.05
C LYS A 21 -8.44 -6.77 -34.69
N GLU A 22 -7.90 -7.97 -34.77
CA GLU A 22 -8.52 -9.25 -34.41
C GLU A 22 -9.67 -9.11 -33.41
N LYS A 23 -10.91 -9.28 -33.88
CA LYS A 23 -11.89 -9.95 -33.05
C LYS A 23 -11.42 -11.40 -32.95
N GLN A 24 -10.54 -11.67 -31.99
CA GLN A 24 -10.48 -13.00 -31.42
C GLN A 24 -11.90 -13.29 -30.96
N ILE A 25 -12.54 -14.22 -31.68
CA ILE A 25 -13.64 -14.97 -31.14
C ILE A 25 -13.04 -15.57 -29.87
N ASP A 26 -13.40 -15.03 -28.72
CA ASP A 26 -13.26 -15.73 -27.44
C ASP A 26 -14.04 -17.03 -27.62
N LYS A 27 -13.38 -18.06 -28.14
CA LYS A 27 -13.64 -19.41 -27.68
C LYS A 27 -13.54 -19.25 -26.18
N VAL A 28 -14.67 -19.37 -25.50
CA VAL A 28 -14.68 -19.72 -24.10
C VAL A 28 -13.88 -21.01 -24.04
N ILE A 29 -12.57 -20.85 -23.85
CA ILE A 29 -11.72 -21.88 -23.31
C ILE A 29 -12.36 -22.03 -21.94
N VAL A 30 -13.26 -23.00 -21.82
CA VAL A 30 -13.54 -23.63 -20.55
C VAL A 30 -12.19 -24.15 -20.14
N VAL A 31 -11.41 -23.30 -19.46
CA VAL A 31 -10.16 -23.70 -18.84
C VAL A 31 -10.59 -24.86 -17.96
N PRO A 32 -10.10 -26.07 -18.21
CA PRO A 32 -10.51 -27.19 -17.39
C PRO A 32 -10.20 -26.80 -15.95
N LYS A 33 -11.26 -26.72 -15.14
CA LYS A 33 -11.18 -26.76 -13.69
C LYS A 33 -10.35 -28.01 -13.38
N SER A 34 -9.03 -27.88 -13.15
CA SER A 34 -8.15 -28.85 -12.46
C SER A 34 -6.69 -28.97 -12.94
N ILE A 35 -6.05 -27.96 -13.55
CA ILE A 35 -4.59 -27.88 -13.34
C ILE A 35 -4.39 -27.36 -11.93
N LYS A 36 -4.33 -28.26 -10.94
CA LYS A 36 -3.79 -27.94 -9.62
C LYS A 36 -2.40 -27.41 -9.86
N ASP A 37 -2.25 -26.09 -9.78
CA ASP A 37 -0.94 -25.46 -9.77
C ASP A 37 -0.19 -26.01 -8.55
N GLN A 38 0.69 -26.97 -8.81
CA GLN A 38 1.43 -27.66 -7.76
C GLN A 38 2.29 -26.66 -6.98
N ASN A 39 2.72 -25.56 -7.59
CA ASN A 39 3.45 -24.50 -6.91
C ASN A 39 2.54 -23.76 -5.92
N LYS A 40 1.30 -23.45 -6.31
CA LYS A 40 0.31 -22.85 -5.42
C LYS A 40 -0.07 -23.76 -4.26
N GLU A 41 -0.24 -25.06 -4.52
CA GLU A 41 -0.58 -26.04 -3.47
C GLU A 41 0.62 -26.34 -2.55
N ASN A 42 1.85 -26.32 -3.07
CA ASN A 42 3.06 -26.43 -2.25
C ASN A 42 3.33 -25.16 -1.44
N PHE A 43 3.02 -23.97 -1.98
CA PHE A 43 3.13 -22.71 -1.24
C PHE A 43 2.22 -22.71 -0.01
N LYS A 44 0.96 -23.14 -0.16
CA LYS A 44 0.01 -23.29 0.96
C LYS A 44 0.45 -24.30 2.03
N LYS A 45 1.33 -25.23 1.66
CA LYS A 45 1.90 -26.25 2.56
C LYS A 45 3.28 -25.87 3.10
N SER A 46 3.84 -24.75 2.67
CA SER A 46 5.13 -24.30 3.15
C SER A 46 5.03 -24.01 4.65
N LYS A 47 6.18 -24.07 5.35
CA LYS A 47 6.30 -23.66 6.76
C LYS A 47 5.82 -22.23 7.02
N TYR A 48 5.56 -21.49 5.95
CA TYR A 48 4.96 -20.18 5.99
C TYR A 48 3.57 -20.15 6.67
N PHE A 49 2.83 -21.25 6.69
CA PHE A 49 1.52 -21.31 7.36
C PHE A 49 1.53 -22.20 8.61
N ASP A 50 2.73 -22.52 9.12
CA ASP A 50 2.92 -23.34 10.32
C ASP A 50 2.49 -22.57 11.59
N VAL A 51 1.57 -23.16 12.36
CA VAL A 51 0.97 -22.50 13.52
C VAL A 51 2.00 -22.25 14.64
N ASP A 52 2.89 -23.20 14.90
CA ASP A 52 3.88 -23.07 15.98
C ASP A 52 4.86 -21.95 15.66
N ARG A 53 5.30 -21.88 14.39
CA ARG A 53 6.11 -20.78 13.88
C ARG A 53 5.42 -19.43 14.08
N ILE A 54 4.14 -19.31 13.70
CA ILE A 54 3.39 -18.05 13.85
C ILE A 54 3.24 -17.69 15.34
N MET A 55 3.04 -18.67 16.23
CA MET A 55 2.97 -18.42 17.67
C MET A 55 4.32 -17.95 18.25
N GLU A 56 5.43 -18.51 17.77
CA GLU A 56 6.77 -18.06 18.12
C GLU A 56 7.03 -16.63 17.65
N ASP A 57 6.68 -16.29 16.40
CA ASP A 57 6.82 -14.93 15.87
C ASP A 57 5.98 -13.93 16.68
N LYS A 58 4.73 -14.27 17.00
CA LYS A 58 3.85 -13.47 17.89
C LYS A 58 4.50 -13.23 19.25
N TYR A 59 5.08 -14.27 19.85
CA TYR A 59 5.78 -14.17 21.13
C TYR A 59 6.99 -13.25 21.03
N ASN A 60 7.84 -13.44 20.02
CA ASN A 60 9.06 -12.67 19.81
C ASN A 60 8.79 -11.19 19.55
N VAL A 61 7.74 -10.85 18.79
CA VAL A 61 7.32 -9.46 18.64
C VAL A 61 6.83 -8.90 19.98
N LYS A 62 5.95 -9.63 20.67
CA LYS A 62 5.36 -9.17 21.94
C LYS A 62 6.42 -8.91 23.01
N ILE A 63 7.40 -9.80 23.16
CA ILE A 63 8.37 -9.77 24.25
C ILE A 63 9.64 -9.00 23.87
N ASN A 64 10.17 -9.21 22.67
CA ASN A 64 11.49 -8.72 22.28
C ASN A 64 11.47 -7.59 21.23
N GLY A 65 10.30 -7.30 20.65
CA GLY A 65 10.21 -6.34 19.56
C GLY A 65 11.01 -6.79 18.33
N ASN A 66 11.03 -8.11 18.07
CA ASN A 66 11.82 -8.69 17.00
C ASN A 66 11.30 -8.26 15.62
N GLU A 67 12.13 -7.55 14.87
CA GLU A 67 11.79 -6.95 13.59
C GLU A 67 11.61 -7.98 12.46
N ALA A 68 12.37 -9.07 12.50
CA ALA A 68 12.26 -10.16 11.53
C ALA A 68 10.94 -10.92 11.72
N SER A 69 10.63 -11.32 12.96
CA SER A 69 9.34 -11.93 13.30
C SER A 69 8.16 -10.99 12.99
N TYR A 70 8.30 -9.69 13.17
CA TYR A 70 7.26 -8.74 12.77
C TYR A 70 7.03 -8.75 11.24
N GLY A 71 8.10 -8.71 10.44
CA GLY A 71 7.98 -8.80 8.98
C GLY A 71 7.35 -10.12 8.51
N GLU A 72 7.66 -11.22 9.20
CA GLU A 72 7.03 -12.52 8.97
C GLU A 72 5.53 -12.52 9.29
N LEU A 73 5.11 -11.91 10.40
CA LEU A 73 3.69 -11.75 10.74
C LEU A 73 2.97 -10.84 9.74
N GLU A 74 3.59 -9.74 9.33
CA GLU A 74 2.99 -8.80 8.35
C GLU A 74 2.67 -9.54 7.05
N LEU A 75 3.63 -10.30 6.53
CA LEU A 75 3.44 -11.10 5.32
C LEU A 75 2.40 -12.21 5.55
N TYR A 76 2.32 -12.81 6.74
CA TYR A 76 1.37 -13.88 7.04
C TYR A 76 -0.06 -13.36 7.01
N TYR A 77 -0.30 -12.23 7.66
CA TYR A 77 -1.61 -11.58 7.69
C TYR A 77 -2.00 -10.96 6.36
N ARG A 78 -1.03 -10.57 5.52
CA ARG A 78 -1.29 -10.15 4.13
C ARG A 78 -1.79 -11.30 3.24
N TYR A 79 -1.42 -12.55 3.53
CA TYR A 79 -1.96 -13.72 2.83
C TYR A 79 -3.22 -14.31 3.48
N ASN A 80 -3.58 -13.84 4.68
CA ASN A 80 -4.73 -14.31 5.44
C ASN A 80 -5.74 -13.18 5.65
N ASP A 81 -6.34 -12.73 4.55
CA ASP A 81 -7.23 -11.56 4.49
C ASP A 81 -8.32 -11.56 5.56
N SER A 82 -8.87 -12.73 5.90
CA SER A 82 -9.92 -12.86 6.93
C SER A 82 -9.46 -12.53 8.35
N LYS A 83 -8.15 -12.42 8.55
CA LYS A 83 -7.49 -12.13 9.83
C LYS A 83 -6.50 -10.98 9.74
N LYS A 84 -6.54 -10.18 8.66
CA LYS A 84 -5.57 -9.09 8.41
C LYS A 84 -5.39 -8.17 9.62
N GLU A 85 -6.47 -7.93 10.37
CA GLU A 85 -6.52 -7.00 11.51
C GLU A 85 -5.76 -7.52 12.74
N GLU A 86 -5.48 -8.82 12.82
CA GLU A 86 -4.71 -9.39 13.93
C GLU A 86 -3.26 -8.88 13.97
N ILE A 87 -2.74 -8.23 12.91
CA ILE A 87 -1.41 -7.58 12.92
C ILE A 87 -1.37 -6.29 13.77
N ILE A 88 -2.52 -5.65 13.99
CA ILE A 88 -2.60 -4.32 14.64
C ILE A 88 -1.98 -4.34 16.05
N PRO A 89 -2.34 -5.27 16.97
CA PRO A 89 -1.74 -5.30 18.31
C PRO A 89 -0.22 -5.47 18.30
N TYR A 90 0.32 -6.21 17.33
CA TYR A 90 1.75 -6.42 17.18
C TYR A 90 2.44 -5.16 16.65
N THR A 91 1.82 -4.47 15.70
CA THR A 91 2.29 -3.17 15.19
C THR A 91 2.34 -2.13 16.31
N LEU A 92 1.27 -2.03 17.10
CA LEU A 92 1.21 -1.14 18.27
C LEU A 92 2.27 -1.51 19.30
N THR A 93 2.48 -2.80 19.56
CA THR A 93 3.53 -3.27 20.47
C THR A 93 4.93 -2.89 19.98
N MET A 94 5.21 -3.00 18.68
CA MET A 94 6.49 -2.57 18.10
C MET A 94 6.73 -1.07 18.32
N VAL A 95 5.71 -0.24 18.13
CA VAL A 95 5.84 1.22 18.21
C VAL A 95 5.82 1.72 19.66
N GLU A 96 4.81 1.35 20.44
CA GLU A 96 4.55 1.94 21.76
C GLU A 96 5.41 1.32 22.87
N LYS A 97 5.56 -0.02 22.87
CA LYS A 97 6.32 -0.73 23.90
C LYS A 97 7.81 -0.78 23.57
N HIS A 98 8.15 -1.11 22.32
CA HIS A 98 9.54 -1.36 21.91
C HIS A 98 10.20 -0.17 21.22
N HIS A 99 9.48 0.95 21.08
CA HIS A 99 9.99 2.20 20.52
C HIS A 99 10.59 2.04 19.12
N LYS A 100 10.09 1.07 18.34
CA LYS A 100 10.50 0.84 16.95
C LYS A 100 9.74 1.79 16.02
N TYR A 101 9.99 3.08 16.16
CA TYR A 101 9.22 4.16 15.51
C TYR A 101 9.22 4.13 13.98
N ARG A 102 10.14 3.39 13.34
CA ARG A 102 10.10 3.18 11.89
C ARG A 102 8.81 2.51 11.41
N TYR A 103 8.12 1.77 12.29
CA TYR A 103 6.84 1.11 12.00
C TYR A 103 5.62 1.98 12.33
N ALA A 104 5.79 3.25 12.71
CA ALA A 104 4.67 4.12 13.01
C ALA A 104 3.80 4.42 11.76
N SER A 105 4.36 4.37 10.56
CA SER A 105 3.59 4.44 9.31
C SER A 105 2.72 3.20 9.08
N ASP A 106 3.15 2.05 9.59
CA ASP A 106 2.38 0.80 9.52
C ASP A 106 1.24 0.86 10.52
N ALA A 107 1.49 1.37 11.74
CA ALA A 107 0.43 1.62 12.73
C ALA A 107 -0.66 2.52 12.15
N PHE A 108 -0.26 3.64 11.52
CA PHE A 108 -1.19 4.50 10.79
C PHE A 108 -1.95 3.74 9.70
N SER A 109 -1.24 2.95 8.88
CA SER A 109 -1.86 2.29 7.72
C SER A 109 -2.84 1.21 8.16
N HIS A 110 -2.43 0.28 9.03
CA HIS A 110 -3.29 -0.79 9.52
C HIS A 110 -4.53 -0.24 10.25
N LEU A 111 -4.40 0.83 11.04
CA LEU A 111 -5.56 1.46 11.70
C LEU A 111 -6.47 2.18 10.70
N LEU A 112 -5.91 2.87 9.69
CA LEU A 112 -6.72 3.54 8.68
C LEU A 112 -7.52 2.53 7.85
N GLU A 113 -6.88 1.42 7.46
CA GLU A 113 -7.56 0.30 6.80
C GLU A 113 -8.67 -0.26 7.68
N PHE A 114 -8.40 -0.52 8.96
CA PHE A 114 -9.38 -1.02 9.91
C PHE A 114 -10.59 -0.09 10.06
N TYR A 115 -10.36 1.22 10.22
CA TYR A 115 -11.46 2.17 10.40
C TYR A 115 -12.27 2.45 9.14
N THR A 116 -11.72 2.18 7.95
CA THR A 116 -12.35 2.56 6.68
C THR A 116 -12.71 1.38 5.79
N ASP A 117 -12.38 0.16 6.21
CA ASP A 117 -12.47 -1.08 5.43
C ASP A 117 -11.95 -0.91 3.98
N THR A 118 -10.90 -0.10 3.83
CA THR A 118 -10.29 0.20 2.52
C THR A 118 -8.83 -0.24 2.56
N PRO A 119 -8.45 -1.30 1.83
CA PRO A 119 -7.09 -1.84 1.89
C PRO A 119 -6.06 -0.86 1.33
N PHE A 120 -4.81 -0.99 1.78
CA PHE A 120 -3.70 -0.22 1.21
C PHE A 120 -3.48 -0.59 -0.26
N SER A 121 -3.54 0.41 -1.12
CA SER A 121 -3.34 0.28 -2.57
C SER A 121 -2.36 1.34 -3.05
N TYR A 122 -1.08 0.98 -3.09
CA TYR A 122 0.02 1.83 -3.57
C TYR A 122 0.75 1.14 -4.72
N ASP A 123 0.82 1.81 -5.86
CA ASP A 123 1.45 1.32 -7.09
C ASP A 123 2.85 1.93 -7.33
N GLY A 124 3.40 2.64 -6.34
CA GLY A 124 4.65 3.38 -6.49
C GLY A 124 4.49 4.85 -6.89
N THR A 125 3.26 5.31 -7.18
CA THR A 125 2.99 6.69 -7.58
C THR A 125 2.44 7.55 -6.44
N ASN A 126 2.78 8.84 -6.43
CA ASN A 126 2.16 9.79 -5.49
C ASN A 126 0.64 9.83 -5.60
N ALA A 127 0.08 9.60 -6.79
CA ALA A 127 -1.37 9.62 -7.02
C ALA A 127 -2.09 8.48 -6.28
N SER A 128 -1.55 7.25 -6.32
CA SER A 128 -2.13 6.14 -5.56
C SER A 128 -2.00 6.36 -4.06
N LEU A 129 -0.88 6.92 -3.60
CA LEU A 129 -0.70 7.26 -2.19
C LEU A 129 -1.67 8.37 -1.72
N ILE A 130 -1.87 9.43 -2.49
CA ILE A 130 -2.87 10.48 -2.21
C ILE A 130 -4.29 9.89 -2.15
N THR A 131 -4.59 8.97 -3.07
CA THR A 131 -5.88 8.27 -3.11
C THR A 131 -6.09 7.45 -1.84
N TYR A 132 -5.09 6.68 -1.42
CA TYR A 132 -5.13 5.91 -0.18
C TYR A 132 -5.29 6.82 1.05
N LEU A 133 -4.47 7.86 1.18
CA LEU A 133 -4.52 8.80 2.32
C LEU A 133 -5.84 9.58 2.39
N SER A 134 -6.54 9.75 1.26
CA SER A 134 -7.86 10.39 1.22
C SER A 134 -8.93 9.65 2.04
N ASN A 135 -8.71 8.37 2.39
CA ASN A 135 -9.55 7.64 3.32
C ASN A 135 -9.58 8.27 4.72
N LEU A 136 -8.61 9.10 5.09
CA LEU A 136 -8.60 9.85 6.35
C LEU A 136 -9.80 10.82 6.48
N LYS A 137 -10.48 11.15 5.38
CA LYS A 137 -11.73 11.94 5.39
C LYS A 137 -12.94 11.14 5.89
N LYS A 138 -12.86 9.82 5.93
CA LYS A 138 -13.96 8.91 6.32
C LYS A 138 -13.99 8.59 7.81
N VAL A 139 -12.91 8.86 8.55
CA VAL A 139 -12.79 8.56 9.98
C VAL A 139 -13.31 9.71 10.85
N ASN A 140 -13.76 9.41 12.06
CA ASN A 140 -14.18 10.43 13.02
C ASN A 140 -12.97 11.19 13.63
N SER A 141 -13.24 12.26 14.39
CA SER A 141 -12.18 13.10 14.96
C SER A 141 -11.24 12.34 15.89
N ALA A 142 -11.76 11.51 16.79
CA ALA A 142 -10.93 10.76 17.74
C ALA A 142 -10.02 9.74 17.03
N GLN A 143 -10.55 9.01 16.04
CA GLN A 143 -9.77 8.09 15.21
C GLN A 143 -8.68 8.83 14.43
N LYS A 144 -9.03 10.00 13.87
CA LYS A 144 -8.09 10.84 13.14
C LYS A 144 -6.95 11.33 14.02
N ASP A 145 -7.26 11.83 15.22
CA ASP A 145 -6.26 12.31 16.16
C ASP A 145 -5.29 11.17 16.55
N TYR A 146 -5.81 9.96 16.74
CA TYR A 146 -4.99 8.78 17.03
C TYR A 146 -4.13 8.34 15.83
N LEU A 147 -4.66 8.39 14.62
CA LEU A 147 -3.87 8.15 13.40
C LEU A 147 -2.74 9.17 13.25
N LEU A 148 -3.05 10.46 13.42
CA LEU A 148 -2.06 11.53 13.30
C LEU A 148 -1.01 11.47 14.40
N TYR A 149 -1.36 11.00 15.61
CA TYR A 149 -0.39 10.75 16.68
C TYR A 149 0.76 9.85 16.22
N PHE A 150 0.49 8.75 15.51
CA PHE A 150 1.56 7.87 15.01
C PHE A 150 2.44 8.54 13.97
N LEU A 151 1.85 9.33 13.06
CA LEU A 151 2.64 10.08 12.07
C LEU A 151 3.54 11.11 12.74
N GLU A 152 3.02 11.88 13.69
CA GLU A 152 3.79 12.86 14.47
C GLU A 152 4.91 12.19 15.29
N LEU A 153 4.61 11.05 15.92
CA LEU A 153 5.59 10.25 16.66
C LEU A 153 6.72 9.76 15.74
N GLY A 154 6.38 9.27 14.55
CA GLY A 154 7.36 8.84 13.55
C GLY A 154 8.20 10.00 13.01
N VAL A 155 7.61 11.16 12.75
CA VAL A 155 8.33 12.37 12.31
C VAL A 155 9.37 12.81 13.35
N LYS A 156 9.00 12.84 14.64
CA LYS A 156 9.94 13.13 15.73
C LYS A 156 11.15 12.18 15.76
N ASN A 157 10.96 10.96 15.28
CA ASN A 157 11.98 9.91 15.22
C ASN A 157 12.52 9.67 13.80
N ARG A 158 12.35 10.65 12.88
CA ARG A 158 12.89 10.60 11.51
C ARG A 158 12.43 9.37 10.69
N ALA A 159 11.26 8.82 10.97
CA ALA A 159 10.70 7.69 10.21
C ALA A 159 10.20 8.14 8.83
N TYR A 160 10.86 7.68 7.76
CA TYR A 160 10.60 8.14 6.38
C TYR A 160 9.13 8.09 5.97
N GLY A 161 8.45 6.95 6.19
CA GLY A 161 7.04 6.77 5.82
C GLY A 161 6.13 7.80 6.49
N CYS A 162 6.36 8.09 7.78
CA CYS A 162 5.60 9.08 8.53
C CYS A 162 5.81 10.50 8.02
N VAL A 163 7.06 10.88 7.74
CA VAL A 163 7.37 12.20 7.16
C VAL A 163 6.70 12.34 5.79
N ASN A 164 6.75 11.29 4.96
CA ASN A 164 6.15 11.29 3.63
C ASN A 164 4.63 11.45 3.68
N TYR A 165 3.97 10.67 4.54
CA TYR A 165 2.51 10.74 4.68
C TYR A 165 2.09 12.10 5.21
N LEU A 166 2.73 12.60 6.27
CA LEU A 166 2.36 13.87 6.87
C LEU A 166 2.62 15.06 5.94
N GLU A 167 3.65 14.99 5.10
CA GLU A 167 3.93 15.99 4.07
C GLU A 167 2.77 16.10 3.07
N ILE A 168 2.33 14.96 2.54
CA ILE A 168 1.20 14.88 1.59
C ILE A 168 -0.10 15.37 2.25
N LEU A 169 -0.39 14.91 3.48
CA LEU A 169 -1.60 15.33 4.21
C LEU A 169 -1.65 16.85 4.39
N ASN A 170 -0.53 17.48 4.74
CA ASN A 170 -0.43 18.94 4.89
C ASN A 170 -0.50 19.68 3.55
N ARG A 171 0.15 19.15 2.50
CA ARG A 171 0.17 19.77 1.17
C ARG A 171 -1.20 19.76 0.51
N GLU A 172 -1.91 18.65 0.64
CA GLU A 172 -3.20 18.42 0.00
C GLU A 172 -4.40 18.79 0.89
N GLY A 173 -4.19 19.03 2.19
CA GLY A 173 -5.29 19.29 3.13
C GLY A 173 -6.21 18.07 3.29
N ILE A 174 -5.63 16.87 3.35
CA ILE A 174 -6.39 15.62 3.44
C ILE A 174 -6.69 15.33 4.90
N GLY A 175 -7.97 15.35 5.27
CA GLY A 175 -8.41 15.08 6.64
C GLY A 175 -8.04 16.20 7.64
N MET A 176 -7.25 17.19 7.24
CA MET A 176 -6.79 18.33 8.04
C MET A 176 -6.74 19.60 7.21
N ASN A 177 -6.57 20.76 7.86
CA ASN A 177 -6.38 22.02 7.14
C ASN A 177 -5.07 22.00 6.36
N LYS A 178 -5.13 22.44 5.10
CA LYS A 178 -3.96 22.59 4.24
C LYS A 178 -2.94 23.54 4.89
N ASN A 179 -1.69 23.09 5.00
CA ASN A 179 -0.60 23.85 5.61
C ASN A 179 0.68 23.68 4.79
N ILE A 180 0.87 24.56 3.81
CA ILE A 180 2.01 24.51 2.88
C ILE A 180 3.34 24.72 3.60
N GLN A 181 3.39 25.62 4.59
CA GLN A 181 4.63 25.88 5.33
C GLN A 181 5.11 24.63 6.07
N ARG A 182 4.19 23.91 6.72
CA ARG A 182 4.51 22.64 7.37
C ARG A 182 4.89 21.56 6.35
N ALA A 183 4.19 21.46 5.23
CA ALA A 183 4.54 20.52 4.16
C ALA A 183 5.95 20.77 3.61
N ASP A 184 6.33 22.03 3.37
CA ASP A 184 7.67 22.36 2.88
C ASP A 184 8.77 22.05 3.90
N SER A 185 8.52 22.27 5.20
CA SER A 185 9.41 21.82 6.27
C SER A 185 9.61 20.30 6.28
N LEU A 186 8.52 19.53 6.18
CA LEU A 186 8.58 18.07 6.10
C LEU A 186 9.30 17.59 4.83
N ARG A 187 9.15 18.31 3.71
CA ARG A 187 9.85 18.00 2.46
C ARG A 187 11.37 18.19 2.56
N ILE A 188 11.84 19.17 3.34
CA ILE A 188 13.27 19.31 3.64
C ILE A 188 13.77 18.07 4.38
N ILE A 189 13.06 17.65 5.42
CA ILE A 189 13.39 16.44 6.20
C ILE A 189 13.43 15.20 5.29
N LEU A 190 12.44 15.03 4.39
CA LEU A 190 12.42 13.91 3.44
C LEU A 190 13.66 13.88 2.54
N ASN A 191 14.09 15.04 2.05
CA ASN A 191 15.26 15.14 1.19
C ASN A 191 16.55 14.80 1.95
N GLU A 192 16.65 15.15 3.23
CA GLU A 192 17.76 14.74 4.09
C GLU A 192 17.77 13.21 4.26
N LEU A 193 16.64 12.63 4.64
CA LEU A 193 16.53 11.19 4.85
C LEU A 193 16.89 10.39 3.60
N LYS A 194 16.42 10.82 2.42
CA LYS A 194 16.78 10.17 1.15
C LYS A 194 18.30 10.15 0.92
N LYS A 195 18.99 11.25 1.23
CA LYS A 195 20.45 11.31 1.08
C LYS A 195 21.15 10.31 2.01
N GLU A 196 20.71 10.23 3.26
CA GLU A 196 21.26 9.28 4.25
C GLU A 196 21.17 7.82 3.78
N TYR A 197 20.05 7.44 3.14
CA TYR A 197 19.85 6.09 2.59
C TYR A 197 20.75 5.76 1.39
N HIS A 198 21.17 6.76 0.60
CA HIS A 198 22.05 6.55 -0.54
C HIS A 198 23.55 6.56 -0.18
N THR A 199 23.88 6.92 1.06
CA THR A 199 25.27 6.97 1.57
C THR A 199 25.66 5.78 2.45
N LYS A 200 24.73 4.87 2.74
CA LYS A 200 24.97 3.63 3.51
C LYS A 200 24.91 2.42 2.58
#